data_AF-A0A2S9F6Z8-F1
#
_entry.id   AF-A0A2S9F6Z8-F1
#
_cell.length_a   1.000
_cell.length_b   1.000
_cell.length_c   1.000
_cell.angle_alpha   90.00
_cell.angle_beta   90.00
_cell.angle_gamma   90.00
#
_symmetry.space_group_name_H-M   'P 1'
#
loop_
_entity.id
_entity.type
_entity.pdbx_description
1 polymer ?
#
loop_
_entity_poly.entity_id
_entity_poly.type
_entity_poly.pdbx_seq_one_letter_code
_entity_poly.pdbx_strand_id
1 'polypeptide(L)' 'WEWTCDWYGSTRDTQPCCAADTYDPHQPQFKVPRRVIKGGSFLCADSYCMRYRPAARRPQQVDTGMSHIGFRCVSR' A
#
# COMPACT_ATOMS: atom_id res chain seq x y z
N TRP A 1 6.96 -2.67 -6.72
CA TRP A 1 6.29 -2.46 -5.44
C TRP A 1 5.94 -3.82 -4.88
N GLU A 2 5.88 -3.96 -3.57
CA GLU A 2 5.59 -5.26 -2.95
C GLU A 2 4.50 -5.14 -1.90
N TRP A 3 3.52 -6.04 -1.96
CA TRP A 3 2.48 -6.19 -0.95
C TRP A 3 3.06 -6.58 0.41
N THR A 4 2.45 -6.02 1.46
CA THR A 4 2.72 -6.38 2.85
C THR A 4 1.44 -6.86 3.52
N CYS A 5 1.57 -7.45 4.71
CA CYS A 5 0.41 -7.91 5.45
C CYS A 5 -0.42 -6.77 6.08
N ASP A 6 0.18 -5.58 6.20
CA ASP A 6 -0.33 -4.45 6.94
C ASP A 6 -1.48 -3.74 6.21
N TRP A 7 -2.51 -3.38 6.98
CA TRP A 7 -3.58 -2.50 6.51
C TRP A 7 -3.09 -1.05 6.46
N TYR A 8 -3.53 -0.28 5.46
CA TYR A 8 -3.11 1.11 5.34
C TYR A 8 -3.94 2.03 6.23
N GLY A 9 -3.32 2.59 7.27
CA GLY A 9 -3.88 3.68 8.09
C GLY A 9 -3.07 4.98 7.99
N SER A 10 -3.60 6.09 8.50
CA SER A 10 -2.88 7.39 8.57
C SER A 10 -1.62 7.30 9.44
N THR A 11 -1.70 6.56 10.55
CA THR A 11 -0.56 6.23 11.42
C THR A 11 -0.14 4.77 11.25
N ARG A 12 1.00 4.38 11.83
CA ARG A 12 1.45 2.98 11.86
C ARG A 12 0.89 2.21 13.06
N ASP A 13 0.43 2.92 14.09
CA ASP A 13 -0.03 2.37 15.36
C ASP A 13 -1.48 1.89 15.32
N THR A 14 -2.31 2.53 14.49
CA THR A 14 -3.66 2.05 14.22
C THR A 14 -3.61 1.05 13.08
N GLN A 15 -3.24 -0.19 13.40
CA GLN A 15 -3.54 -1.35 12.57
C GLN A 15 -4.92 -1.85 12.99
N PRO A 16 -6.01 -1.44 12.33
CA PRO A 16 -7.31 -1.99 12.69
C PRO A 16 -7.28 -3.49 12.41
N CYS A 17 -7.91 -4.27 13.28
CA CYS A 17 -8.05 -5.72 13.14
C CYS A 17 -8.73 -6.16 11.83
N CYS A 18 -9.37 -5.20 11.19
CA CYS A 18 -10.55 -5.30 10.39
C CYS A 18 -10.54 -4.06 9.47
N ALA A 19 -10.87 -4.21 8.20
CA ALA A 19 -10.60 -3.21 7.16
C ALA A 19 -11.35 -1.86 7.28
N ALA A 20 -12.10 -1.65 8.37
CA ALA A 20 -13.07 -0.56 8.58
C ALA A 20 -12.49 0.84 8.37
N ASP A 21 -11.22 1.08 8.72
CA ASP A 21 -10.56 2.39 8.61
C ASP A 21 -9.53 2.49 7.48
N THR A 22 -9.59 1.58 6.51
CA THR A 22 -8.56 1.45 5.45
C THR A 22 -9.00 2.03 4.10
N TYR A 23 -10.21 2.57 4.05
CA TYR A 23 -10.76 3.21 2.86
C TYR A 23 -10.17 4.60 2.64
N ASP A 24 -10.32 5.12 1.43
CA ASP A 24 -9.93 6.49 1.11
C ASP A 24 -11.05 7.45 1.51
N PRO A 25 -10.83 8.34 2.48
CA PRO A 25 -11.83 9.34 2.83
C PRO A 25 -12.10 10.31 1.66
N HIS A 26 -11.16 10.45 0.72
CA HIS A 26 -11.33 11.31 -0.46
C HIS A 26 -12.03 10.60 -1.63
N GLN A 27 -12.27 9.29 -1.53
CA GLN A 27 -12.98 8.53 -2.57
C GLN A 27 -14.03 7.59 -1.93
N PRO A 28 -15.05 8.14 -1.25
CA PRO A 28 -16.02 7.37 -0.48
C PRO A 28 -16.87 6.40 -1.32
N GLN A 29 -16.95 6.62 -2.64
CA GLN A 29 -17.62 5.72 -3.56
C GLN A 29 -16.94 4.35 -3.68
N PHE A 30 -15.63 4.26 -3.41
CA PHE A 30 -14.87 3.01 -3.50
C PHE A 30 -14.69 2.40 -2.11
N LYS A 31 -15.60 1.50 -1.74
CA LYS A 31 -15.55 0.72 -0.49
C LYS A 31 -14.61 -0.49 -0.59
N VAL A 32 -13.47 -0.29 -1.24
CA VAL A 32 -12.44 -1.32 -1.39
C VAL A 32 -11.31 -1.04 -0.41
N PRO A 33 -11.00 -2.00 0.48
CA PRO A 33 -10.00 -1.78 1.51
C PRO A 33 -8.59 -1.74 0.90
N ARG A 34 -7.66 -1.08 1.60
CA ARG A 34 -6.32 -0.84 1.09
C ARG A 34 -5.25 -1.39 2.00
N ARG A 35 -4.29 -2.13 1.44
CA ARG A 35 -3.10 -2.59 2.17
C ARG A 35 -1.88 -1.78 1.80
N VAL A 36 -0.86 -1.86 2.65
CA VAL A 36 0.40 -1.18 2.44
C VAL A 36 1.21 -1.91 1.37
N ILE A 37 1.69 -1.15 0.38
CA ILE A 37 2.76 -1.57 -0.53
C ILE A 37 4.05 -0.80 -0.22
N LYS A 38 5.20 -1.44 -0.43
CA LYS A 38 6.55 -0.90 -0.15
C LYS A 38 7.51 -1.08 -1.34
N GLY A 39 8.65 -0.41 -1.28
CA GLY A 39 9.82 -0.67 -2.13
C GLY A 39 9.91 0.10 -3.46
N GLY A 40 8.83 0.74 -3.93
CA GLY A 40 8.84 1.39 -5.25
C GLY A 40 8.85 0.38 -6.40
N SER A 41 8.87 0.84 -7.66
CA SER A 41 8.96 -0.01 -8.86
C SER A 41 9.93 0.57 -9.88
N PHE A 42 10.14 -0.15 -10.99
CA PHE A 42 10.97 0.30 -12.13
C PHE A 42 10.48 1.61 -12.78
N LEU A 43 9.26 2.06 -12.46
CA LEU A 43 8.74 3.34 -12.93
C LEU A 43 9.27 4.51 -12.08
N CYS A 44 9.61 4.30 -10.81
CA CYS A 44 10.01 5.37 -9.89
C CYS A 44 11.22 6.16 -10.39
N ALA A 45 11.16 7.49 -10.33
CA ALA A 45 12.26 8.39 -10.66
C ALA A 45 12.26 9.62 -9.74
N ASP A 46 13.40 10.28 -9.63
CA ASP A 46 13.60 11.41 -8.71
C ASP A 46 12.72 12.62 -9.03
N SER A 47 12.37 12.79 -10.30
CA SER A 47 11.54 13.89 -10.78
C SER A 47 10.09 13.85 -10.28
N TYR A 48 9.57 12.67 -9.89
CA TYR A 48 8.14 12.54 -9.59
C TYR A 48 7.78 11.51 -8.50
N CYS A 49 8.61 10.48 -8.29
CA CYS A 49 8.30 9.39 -7.38
C CYS A 49 9.56 8.82 -6.72
N MET A 50 10.05 9.50 -5.69
CA MET A 50 11.15 9.05 -4.81
C MET A 50 10.69 7.99 -3.79
N ARG A 51 9.88 7.01 -4.21
CA ARG A 51 9.29 5.98 -3.32
C ARG A 51 10.02 4.64 -3.31
N TYR A 52 11.16 4.57 -3.99
CA TYR A 52 12.14 3.50 -3.80
C TYR A 52 12.83 3.56 -2.42
N ARG A 53 12.69 4.67 -1.69
CA ARG A 53 13.24 4.85 -0.33
C ARG A 53 12.59 3.86 0.65
N PRO A 54 13.36 3.20 1.54
CA PRO A 54 12.83 2.21 2.49
C PRO A 54 11.68 2.71 3.38
N ALA A 55 11.69 3.98 3.77
CA ALA A 55 10.65 4.58 4.59
C ALA A 55 9.31 4.77 3.82
N ALA A 56 9.34 4.89 2.49
CA ALA A 56 8.16 5.18 1.69
C ALA A 56 7.12 4.05 1.75
N ARG A 57 5.85 4.41 1.94
CA ARG A 57 4.70 3.48 1.96
C ARG A 57 3.57 4.06 1.13
N ARG A 58 2.78 3.19 0.48
CA ARG A 58 1.59 3.62 -0.27
C ARG A 58 0.39 2.72 -0.02
N PRO A 59 -0.82 3.27 -0.08
CA PRO A 59 -2.05 2.48 -0.08
C PRO A 59 -2.30 1.91 -1.48
N GLN A 60 -2.71 0.65 -1.56
CA GLN A 60 -3.22 0.04 -2.79
C GLN A 60 -4.48 -0.77 -2.50
N GLN A 61 -5.49 -0.64 -3.36
CA GLN A 61 -6.74 -1.41 -3.31
C GLN A 61 -6.46 -2.90 -3.54
N VAL A 62 -7.02 -3.75 -2.69
CA VAL A 62 -6.71 -5.20 -2.68
C VAL A 62 -7.21 -5.97 -3.89
N ASP A 63 -8.18 -5.43 -4.63
CA ASP A 63 -8.80 -6.06 -5.80
C ASP A 63 -8.13 -5.69 -7.13
N THR A 64 -7.18 -4.75 -7.10
CA THR A 64 -6.65 -4.13 -8.31
C THR A 64 -5.19 -4.55 -8.53
N GLY A 65 -4.97 -5.30 -9.61
CA GLY A 65 -3.65 -5.70 -10.09
C GLY A 65 -2.99 -4.63 -10.98
N MET A 66 -1.66 -4.52 -10.90
CA MET A 66 -0.86 -3.65 -11.77
C MET A 66 0.44 -4.35 -12.14
N SER A 67 0.96 -4.12 -13.36
CA SER A 67 2.18 -4.77 -13.88
C SER A 67 3.46 -4.51 -13.08
N HIS A 68 3.45 -3.52 -12.19
CA HIS A 68 4.62 -3.08 -11.41
C HIS A 68 4.46 -3.33 -9.89
N ILE A 69 3.47 -4.12 -9.49
CA ILE A 69 3.20 -4.53 -8.10
C ILE A 69 3.27 -6.06 -8.03
N GLY A 70 4.16 -6.57 -7.17
CA GLY A 70 4.30 -7.98 -6.84
C GLY A 70 4.24 -8.21 -5.33
N PHE A 71 4.80 -9.31 -4.84
CA PHE A 71 4.91 -9.61 -3.41
C PHE A 71 6.08 -10.57 -3.15
N ARG A 72 6.52 -10.63 -1.89
CA ARG A 72 7.45 -11.66 -1.41
C ARG A 72 6.83 -12.42 -0.25
N CYS A 73 7.15 -13.70 -0.13
CA CYS A 73 6.73 -14.52 1.00
C CYS A 73 7.75 -14.45 2.14
N VAL A 74 7.26 -14.63 3.37
CA VAL A 74 8.08 -14.74 4.57
C VAL A 74 7.54 -15.91 5.40
N SER A 75 8.43 -16.74 5.93
CA SER A 75 8.12 -17.78 6.91
C SER A 75 8.77 -17.40 8.24
N ARG A 76 8.09 -17.68 9.37
CA ARG A 76 8.56 -17.40 10.73
C ARG A 76 8.83 -18.71 11.46
#